data_AF-A0A2W4X532-F1
#
_entry.id   AF-A0A2W4X532-F1
#
_cell.length_a   1.000
_cell.length_b   1.000
_cell.length_c   1.000
_cell.angle_alpha   90.00
_cell.angle_beta   90.00
_cell.angle_gamma   90.00
#
_symmetry.space_group_name_H-M   'P 1'
#
loop_
_entity.id
_entity.type
_entity.pdbx_description
1 polymer ?
#
loop_
_entity_poly.entity_id
_entity_poly.type
_entity_poly.pdbx_seq_one_letter_code
_entity_poly.pdbx_strand_id
1 'polypeptide(L)'
;MIGLAIAFTVNADTFYMFQRLSTDSAIRSSIIQTAERIEIQGITTPQQLSEDLAIDDISGRVGGDLRSIGSAVEDVLAEYPLPIGRTESVIAAQKAAEAGWPVPFIPLRFLGWMITAVALSMGASFWFDLLRKVMSVRSSGDRPK
;
A
#
# COMPACT_ATOMS: atom_id res chain seq x y z
N MET A 1 -3.01 16.36 -17.71
CA MET A 1 -3.74 17.31 -16.85
C MET A 1 -4.63 16.63 -15.81
N ILE A 2 -5.47 15.66 -16.19
CA ILE A 2 -6.36 14.94 -15.25
C ILE A 2 -5.59 14.30 -14.09
N GLY A 3 -4.48 13.59 -14.37
CA GLY A 3 -3.66 12.98 -13.31
C GLY A 3 -3.09 13.97 -12.29
N LEU A 4 -2.71 15.18 -12.73
CA LEU A 4 -2.23 16.23 -11.84
C LEU A 4 -3.36 16.82 -11.00
N ALA A 5 -4.55 17.00 -11.58
CA ALA A 5 -5.73 17.45 -10.85
C ALA A 5 -6.13 16.43 -9.76
N ILE A 6 -6.07 15.13 -10.05
CA ILE A 6 -6.31 14.06 -9.07
C ILE A 6 -5.25 14.09 -7.97
N ALA A 7 -3.97 14.12 -8.34
CA ALA A 7 -2.86 14.14 -7.39
C ALA A 7 -2.95 15.34 -6.43
N PHE A 8 -3.26 16.53 -6.97
CA PHE A 8 -3.49 17.71 -6.16
C PHE A 8 -4.74 17.56 -5.29
N THR A 9 -5.89 17.14 -5.84
CA THR A 9 -7.15 17.03 -5.08
C THR A 9 -7.06 16.02 -3.95
N VAL A 10 -6.31 14.93 -4.12
CA VAL A 10 -6.10 13.92 -3.08
C VAL A 10 -4.87 14.22 -2.21
N ASN A 11 -4.08 15.25 -2.55
CA ASN A 11 -2.77 15.52 -1.92
C ASN A 11 -1.85 14.28 -1.92
N ALA A 12 -1.78 13.59 -3.05
CA ALA A 12 -1.01 12.37 -3.23
C ALA A 12 0.43 12.72 -3.68
N ASP A 13 1.30 12.98 -2.71
CA ASP A 13 2.73 13.23 -2.90
C ASP A 13 3.52 11.91 -2.86
N THR A 14 4.05 11.49 -4.03
CA THR A 14 4.82 10.25 -4.15
C THR A 14 6.07 10.21 -3.26
N PHE A 15 6.78 11.32 -3.05
CA PHE A 15 7.99 11.31 -2.22
C PHE A 15 7.66 11.15 -0.75
N TYR A 16 6.66 11.88 -0.27
CA TYR A 16 6.18 11.73 1.11
C TYR A 16 5.63 10.32 1.36
N MET A 17 4.81 9.80 0.44
CA MET A 17 4.30 8.43 0.52
C MET A 17 5.44 7.41 0.56
N PHE A 18 6.45 7.57 -0.30
CA PHE A 18 7.61 6.68 -0.34
C PHE A 18 8.39 6.72 0.97
N GLN A 19 8.71 7.91 1.49
CA GLN A 19 9.45 8.05 2.75
C GLN A 19 8.68 7.42 3.91
N ARG A 20 7.36 7.64 3.96
CA ARG A 20 6.53 7.10 5.04
C ARG A 20 6.39 5.59 4.97
N LEU A 21 6.08 5.05 3.80
CA LEU A 21 5.85 3.61 3.62
C LEU A 21 7.15 2.78 3.67
N SER A 22 8.27 3.32 3.19
CA SER A 22 9.56 2.61 3.22
C SER A 22 10.17 2.55 4.63
N THR A 23 9.78 3.45 5.53
CA THR A 23 10.33 3.55 6.89
C THR A 23 9.45 2.86 7.94
N ASP A 24 8.20 2.52 7.60
CA ASP A 24 7.23 1.95 8.55
C ASP A 24 7.47 0.44 8.80
N SER A 25 8.55 0.13 9.53
CA SER A 25 8.78 -1.19 10.13
C SER A 25 7.68 -1.60 11.11
N ALA A 26 6.92 -0.62 11.65
CA ALA A 26 5.83 -0.83 12.60
C ALA A 26 4.65 -1.56 11.95
N ILE A 27 4.21 -1.14 10.75
CA ILE A 27 3.11 -1.79 10.02
C ILE A 27 3.49 -3.20 9.59
N ARG A 28 4.73 -3.41 9.13
CA ARG A 28 5.21 -4.76 8.81
C ARG A 28 5.23 -5.64 10.06
N SER A 29 5.66 -5.12 11.21
CA SER A 29 5.70 -5.88 12.46
C SER A 29 4.29 -6.22 12.98
N SER A 30 3.33 -5.29 12.91
CA SER A 30 1.96 -5.53 13.36
C SER A 30 1.21 -6.49 12.42
N ILE A 31 1.43 -6.41 11.11
CA ILE A 31 0.88 -7.38 10.15
C ILE A 31 1.48 -8.76 10.37
N ILE A 32 2.82 -8.87 10.56
CA ILE A 32 3.46 -10.15 10.87
C ILE A 32 2.95 -10.70 12.19
N GLN A 33 2.80 -9.88 13.22
CA GLN A 33 2.29 -10.28 14.53
C GLN A 33 0.81 -10.69 14.50
N THR A 34 0.00 -10.05 13.65
CA THR A 34 -1.40 -10.41 13.41
C THR A 34 -1.49 -11.68 12.57
N ALA A 35 -0.62 -11.86 11.56
CA ALA A 35 -0.53 -13.07 10.76
C ALA A 35 -0.01 -14.28 11.56
N GLU A 36 0.95 -14.07 12.48
CA GLU A 36 1.38 -15.09 13.46
C GLU A 36 0.21 -15.53 14.37
N ARG A 37 -0.71 -14.61 14.71
CA ARG A 37 -1.95 -14.98 15.41
C ARG A 37 -2.94 -15.76 14.53
N ILE A 38 -2.86 -15.61 13.21
CA ILE A 38 -3.72 -16.33 12.24
C ILE A 38 -3.12 -17.70 11.88
N GLU A 39 -1.80 -17.93 12.04
CA GLU A 39 -1.15 -19.22 11.79
C GLU A 39 -1.42 -20.30 12.86
N ILE A 40 -2.37 -20.09 13.77
CA ILE A 40 -2.83 -21.13 14.70
C ILE A 40 -4.36 -21.20 14.73
N GLN A 41 -5.01 -21.47 13.60
CA GLN A 41 -6.26 -22.26 13.59
C GLN A 41 -6.24 -23.22 12.39
N GLY A 42 -5.92 -24.47 12.71
CA GLY A 42 -5.51 -25.49 11.76
C GLY A 42 -6.59 -25.96 10.80
N ILE A 43 -6.26 -25.90 9.51
CA ILE A 43 -6.89 -26.73 8.48
C ILE A 43 -5.76 -27.53 7.84
N THR A 44 -5.37 -28.63 8.50
CA THR A 44 -4.29 -29.52 8.07
C THR A 44 -4.78 -30.79 7.39
N THR A 45 -6.08 -30.92 7.07
CA THR A 45 -6.58 -32.17 6.47
C THR A 45 -7.71 -31.92 5.46
N PRO A 46 -7.61 -32.44 4.21
CA PRO A 46 -8.64 -32.31 3.17
C PRO A 46 -10.02 -32.89 3.53
N GLN A 47 -10.13 -33.66 4.62
CA GLN A 47 -11.36 -34.35 5.03
C GLN A 47 -12.41 -33.45 5.73
N GLN A 48 -12.07 -32.25 6.20
CA GLN A 48 -13.06 -31.32 6.79
C GLN A 48 -13.77 -30.44 5.75
N LEU A 49 -13.29 -30.44 4.50
CA LEU A 49 -13.86 -29.64 3.41
C LEU A 49 -15.16 -30.24 2.84
N SER A 50 -15.44 -31.51 3.12
CA SER A 50 -16.60 -32.21 2.55
C SER A 50 -17.87 -32.16 3.41
N GLU A 51 -17.80 -31.73 4.67
CA GLU A 51 -18.96 -31.70 5.57
C GLU A 51 -19.66 -30.33 5.65
N ASP A 52 -19.04 -29.25 5.15
CA ASP A 52 -19.44 -27.85 5.43
C ASP A 52 -19.95 -27.08 4.19
N LEU A 53 -20.31 -27.77 3.10
CA LEU A 53 -20.68 -27.15 1.82
C LEU A 53 -22.15 -26.70 1.73
N ALA A 54 -22.68 -26.09 2.79
CA ALA A 54 -23.79 -25.15 2.63
C ALA A 54 -23.19 -23.79 2.26
N ILE A 55 -23.29 -23.42 0.98
CA ILE A 55 -22.75 -22.15 0.42
C ILE A 55 -23.23 -20.91 1.21
N ASP A 56 -24.31 -21.03 1.99
CA ASP A 56 -24.80 -19.99 2.91
C ASP A 56 -23.93 -19.78 4.18
N ASP A 57 -23.38 -20.84 4.77
CA ASP A 57 -22.63 -20.73 6.05
C ASP A 57 -21.23 -20.14 5.82
N ILE A 58 -20.61 -20.48 4.69
CA ILE A 58 -19.36 -19.88 4.22
C ILE A 58 -19.54 -18.37 3.99
N SER A 59 -20.67 -17.95 3.43
CA SER A 59 -20.98 -16.54 3.19
C SER A 59 -21.08 -15.74 4.49
N GLY A 60 -21.70 -16.33 5.52
CA GLY A 60 -21.82 -15.73 6.85
C GLY A 60 -20.48 -15.59 7.58
N ARG A 61 -19.63 -16.62 7.51
CA ARG A 61 -18.29 -16.62 8.13
C ARG A 61 -17.34 -15.65 7.44
N VAL A 62 -17.31 -15.64 6.11
CA VAL A 62 -16.51 -14.67 5.32
C VAL A 62 -16.99 -13.23 5.58
N GLY A 63 -18.30 -13.00 5.71
CA GLY A 63 -18.85 -11.70 6.08
C GLY A 63 -18.43 -11.26 7.49
N GLY A 64 -18.39 -12.18 8.45
CA GLY A 64 -17.89 -11.95 9.81
C GLY A 64 -16.40 -11.62 9.85
N ASP A 65 -15.58 -12.36 9.09
CA ASP A 65 -14.13 -12.14 8.99
C ASP A 65 -13.79 -10.83 8.28
N LEU A 66 -14.50 -10.46 7.22
CA LEU A 66 -14.34 -9.15 6.57
C LEU A 66 -14.68 -8.00 7.54
N ARG A 67 -15.66 -8.18 8.42
CA ARG A 67 -16.03 -7.18 9.43
C ARG A 67 -14.97 -7.04 10.52
N SER A 68 -14.42 -8.16 11.01
CA SER A 68 -13.39 -8.15 12.05
C SER A 68 -12.06 -7.59 11.52
N ILE A 69 -11.71 -7.92 10.28
CA ILE A 69 -10.58 -7.30 9.56
C ILE A 69 -10.84 -5.81 9.37
N GLY A 70 -12.05 -5.42 8.94
CA GLY A 70 -12.42 -4.01 8.78
C GLY A 70 -12.26 -3.20 10.06
N SER A 71 -12.72 -3.71 11.21
CA SER A 71 -12.54 -3.03 12.50
C SER A 71 -11.09 -2.99 12.97
N ALA A 72 -10.33 -4.09 12.77
CA ALA A 72 -8.91 -4.11 13.13
C ALA A 72 -8.09 -3.14 12.27
N VAL A 73 -8.44 -3.03 10.98
CA VAL A 73 -7.84 -2.04 10.06
C VAL A 73 -8.22 -0.62 10.46
N GLU A 74 -9.48 -0.36 10.82
CA GLU A 74 -9.94 0.96 11.27
C GLU A 74 -9.18 1.41 12.54
N ASP A 75 -9.04 0.53 13.53
CA ASP A 75 -8.30 0.82 14.77
C ASP A 75 -6.81 1.12 14.49
N VAL A 76 -6.18 0.35 13.58
CA VAL A 76 -4.78 0.59 13.18
C VAL A 76 -4.64 1.88 12.37
N LEU A 77 -5.60 2.19 11.49
CA LEU A 77 -5.60 3.42 10.69
C LEU A 77 -5.89 4.67 11.53
N ALA A 78 -6.61 4.53 12.65
CA ALA A 78 -6.78 5.61 13.63
C ALA A 78 -5.44 5.99 14.28
N GLU A 79 -4.54 5.03 14.47
CA GLU A 79 -3.21 5.25 15.02
C GLU A 79 -2.17 5.64 13.94
N TYR A 80 -2.31 5.09 12.73
CA TYR A 80 -1.45 5.36 11.57
C TYR A 80 -2.28 5.83 10.36
N PRO A 81 -2.60 7.13 10.26
CA PRO A 81 -3.34 7.65 9.13
C PRO A 81 -2.56 7.46 7.82
N LEU A 82 -3.31 7.19 6.74
CA LEU A 82 -2.72 7.01 5.41
C LEU A 82 -1.88 8.23 5.01
N PRO A 83 -0.76 8.03 4.28
CA PRO A 83 0.16 9.11 3.90
C PRO A 83 -0.34 9.92 2.69
N ILE A 84 -1.65 10.19 2.64
CA ILE A 84 -2.33 10.96 1.59
C ILE A 84 -3.47 11.78 2.22
N GLY A 85 -4.01 12.75 1.48
CA GLY A 85 -5.11 13.58 1.95
C GLY A 85 -4.65 14.88 2.59
N ARG A 86 -5.63 15.70 3.01
CA ARG A 86 -5.41 17.05 3.54
C ARG A 86 -5.63 17.17 5.05
N THR A 87 -5.50 16.06 5.78
CA THR A 87 -5.56 16.10 7.25
C THR A 87 -4.37 16.87 7.81
N GLU A 88 -4.53 17.46 9.00
CA GLU A 88 -3.48 18.27 9.62
C GLU A 88 -2.20 17.46 9.89
N SER A 89 -2.34 16.19 10.30
CA SER A 89 -1.22 15.28 10.53
C SER A 89 -0.39 15.05 9.26
N VAL A 90 -1.04 14.82 8.12
CA VAL A 90 -0.37 14.62 6.83
C VAL A 90 0.30 15.90 6.36
N ILE A 91 -0.36 17.05 6.45
CA ILE A 91 0.22 18.34 6.02
C ILE A 91 1.41 18.72 6.91
N ALA A 92 1.31 18.51 8.22
CA ALA A 92 2.41 18.78 9.15
C ALA A 92 3.61 17.87 8.87
N ALA A 93 3.38 16.58 8.64
CA ALA A 93 4.43 15.62 8.29
C ALA A 93 5.06 15.92 6.92
N GLN A 94 4.27 16.33 5.92
CA GLN A 94 4.78 16.78 4.62
C GLN A 94 5.67 18.02 4.77
N LYS A 95 5.24 19.01 5.54
CA LYS A 95 6.06 20.20 5.83
C LYS A 95 7.36 19.85 6.57
N ALA A 96 7.30 18.91 7.51
CA ALA A 96 8.48 18.42 8.22
C ALA A 96 9.44 17.68 7.27
N ALA A 97 8.93 16.85 6.35
CA ALA A 97 9.72 16.20 5.32
C ALA A 97 10.34 17.21 4.33
N GLU A 98 9.64 18.31 4.05
CA GLU A 98 10.13 19.44 3.24
C GLU A 98 11.19 20.29 3.95
N ALA A 99 11.36 20.19 5.28
CA ALA A 99 12.30 21.03 6.03
C ALA A 99 13.77 20.82 5.62
N GLY A 100 14.13 19.62 5.16
CA GLY A 100 15.47 19.30 4.66
C GLY A 100 15.68 19.59 3.17
N TRP A 101 14.68 20.14 2.48
CA TRP A 101 14.73 20.35 1.05
C TRP A 101 15.55 21.61 0.68
N PRO A 102 16.59 21.51 -0.17
CA PRO A 102 17.53 22.61 -0.42
C PRO A 102 17.00 23.69 -1.37
N VAL A 103 15.85 23.50 -2.04
CA VAL A 103 15.33 24.45 -3.04
C VAL A 103 14.16 25.25 -2.45
N PRO A 104 14.35 26.53 -2.05
CA PRO A 104 13.34 27.28 -1.29
C PRO A 104 12.11 27.69 -2.13
N PHE A 105 12.21 27.74 -3.45
CA PHE A 105 11.13 28.20 -4.33
C PHE A 105 10.23 27.10 -4.87
N ILE A 106 10.65 25.84 -4.75
CA ILE A 106 9.92 24.69 -5.32
C ILE A 106 9.69 23.71 -4.17
N PRO A 107 8.48 23.60 -3.61
CA PRO A 107 8.22 22.64 -2.55
C PRO A 107 8.36 21.21 -3.08
N LEU A 108 8.97 20.31 -2.30
CA LEU A 108 9.21 18.92 -2.70
C LEU A 108 7.90 18.22 -3.10
N ARG A 109 6.79 18.53 -2.42
CA ARG A 109 5.48 17.96 -2.75
C ARG A 109 4.99 18.26 -4.16
N PHE A 110 5.42 19.39 -4.74
CA PHE A 110 5.05 19.73 -6.13
C PHE A 110 5.67 18.73 -7.11
N LEU A 111 6.94 18.36 -6.89
CA LEU A 111 7.59 17.31 -7.66
C LEU A 111 6.93 15.95 -7.41
N GLY A 112 6.52 15.71 -6.16
CA GLY A 112 5.72 14.54 -5.79
C GLY A 112 4.42 14.43 -6.60
N TRP A 113 3.64 15.51 -6.69
CA TRP A 113 2.41 15.55 -7.49
C TRP A 113 2.67 15.37 -8.98
N MET A 114 3.78 15.89 -9.50
CA MET A 114 4.17 15.68 -10.90
C MET A 114 4.46 14.21 -11.20
N ILE A 115 5.16 13.51 -10.30
CA ILE A 115 5.42 12.07 -10.44
C ILE A 115 4.10 11.30 -10.37
N THR A 116 3.23 11.60 -9.41
CA THR A 116 1.90 10.98 -9.29
C THR A 116 1.07 11.21 -10.57
N ALA A 117 1.12 12.42 -11.13
CA ALA A 117 0.41 12.76 -12.36
C ALA A 117 0.91 11.98 -13.56
N VAL A 118 2.23 11.84 -13.72
CA VAL A 118 2.84 11.02 -14.78
C VAL A 118 2.42 9.57 -14.58
N ALA A 119 2.49 9.06 -13.36
CA ALA A 119 2.15 7.68 -13.04
C ALA A 119 0.71 7.31 -13.41
N LEU A 120 -0.24 8.19 -13.09
CA LEU A 120 -1.64 8.04 -13.46
C LEU A 120 -1.86 8.15 -14.98
N SER A 121 -1.02 8.89 -15.68
CA SER A 121 -1.19 9.16 -17.11
C SER A 121 -0.63 8.05 -18.01
N MET A 122 0.29 7.21 -17.53
CA MET A 122 0.92 6.16 -18.35
C MET A 122 0.04 4.91 -18.54
N GLY A 123 -0.94 4.70 -17.68
CA GLY A 123 -1.88 3.57 -17.78
C GLY A 123 -1.27 2.20 -17.46
N ALA A 124 -2.10 1.16 -17.42
CA ALA A 124 -1.70 -0.19 -16.98
C ALA A 124 -0.71 -0.89 -17.94
N SER A 125 -0.81 -0.64 -19.25
CA SER A 125 0.09 -1.23 -20.26
C SER A 125 1.55 -0.82 -20.04
N PHE A 126 1.81 0.45 -19.77
CA PHE A 126 3.16 0.93 -19.46
C PHE A 126 3.77 0.24 -18.24
N TRP A 127 3.02 0.16 -17.14
CA TRP A 127 3.50 -0.45 -15.89
C TRP A 127 3.73 -1.96 -16.05
N PHE A 128 2.89 -2.64 -16.81
CA PHE A 128 3.07 -4.05 -17.16
C PHE A 128 4.35 -4.28 -17.98
N ASP A 129 4.57 -3.45 -19.00
CA ASP A 129 5.78 -3.52 -19.83
C ASP A 129 7.05 -3.21 -19.02
N LEU A 130 7.00 -2.22 -18.12
CA LEU A 130 8.10 -1.87 -17.23
C LEU A 130 8.45 -3.05 -16.31
N LEU A 131 7.44 -3.66 -15.67
CA LEU A 131 7.62 -4.82 -14.79
C LEU A 131 8.24 -5.99 -15.56
N ARG A 132 7.73 -6.27 -16.77
CA ARG A 132 8.27 -7.33 -17.65
C ARG A 132 9.75 -7.10 -17.95
N LYS A 133 10.14 -5.86 -18.26
CA LYS A 133 11.54 -5.49 -18.53
C LYS A 133 12.42 -5.68 -17.29
N VAL A 134 12.02 -5.18 -16.13
CA VAL A 134 12.79 -5.31 -14.88
C VAL A 134 12.99 -6.78 -14.51
N MET A 135 11.93 -7.59 -14.62
CA MET A 135 12.01 -9.04 -14.36
C MET A 135 12.91 -9.76 -15.36
N SER A 136 12.87 -9.38 -16.64
CA SER A 136 13.76 -9.97 -17.65
C SER A 136 15.23 -9.70 -17.35
N VAL A 137 15.59 -8.47 -16.95
CA VAL A 137 16.97 -8.08 -16.60
C VAL A 137 17.50 -8.88 -15.40
N ARG A 138 16.67 -9.13 -14.39
CA ARG A 138 17.04 -9.98 -13.24
C ARG A 138 17.20 -11.46 -13.62
N SER A 139 16.49 -11.92 -14.65
CA SER A 139 16.53 -13.31 -15.12
C SER A 139 17.64 -13.59 -16.15
N SER A 140 18.30 -12.57 -16.68
CA SER A 140 19.38 -12.68 -17.67
C SER A 140 20.78 -12.82 -17.05
N GLY A 141 20.89 -13.11 -15.75
CA GLY A 141 22.18 -13.44 -15.14
C GLY A 141 22.74 -14.72 -15.76
N ASP A 142 23.85 -14.60 -16.49
CA ASP A 142 24.55 -15.73 -17.09
C ASP A 142 24.72 -16.89 -16.09
N ARG A 143 24.40 -18.11 -16.54
CA ARG A 143 24.80 -19.32 -15.81
C ARG A 143 26.33 -19.37 -15.81
N PRO A 144 27.02 -19.42 -14.66
CA PRO A 144 28.47 -19.54 -14.64
C PRO A 144 28.88 -20.83 -15.37
N LYS A 145 29.84 -20.71 -16.29
CA LYS A 145 30.52 -21.85 -16.90
C LYS A 145 31.62 -22.36 -15.98
#